data_AF-A0A9P7Z897-F1
#
_entry.id   AF-A0A9P7Z897-F1
#
_cell.length_a   1.000
_cell.length_b   1.000
_cell.length_c   1.000
_cell.angle_alpha   90.00
_cell.angle_beta   90.00
_cell.angle_gamma   90.00
#
_symmetry.space_group_name_H-M   'P 1'
#
loop_
_entity.id
_entity.type
_entity.pdbx_description
1 polymer ?
#
loop_
_entity_poly.entity_id
_entity_poly.type
_entity_poly.pdbx_seq_one_letter_code
_entity_poly.pdbx_strand_id
1 'polypeptide(L)'
;MLALRSCRHLGLPVAAGSSILIAPRGLFVIDNNIDWLSPQVSWTTANTGHAVYEALGVPSHTWYSQIGIHAHCSFPSNQQASLTAFINKFLLNQPTANTAVMVAETT
;
A
#
# COMPACT_ATOMS: atom_id res chain seq x y z
N MET A 1 13.20 -22.04 15.48
CA MET A 1 13.87 -21.05 16.36
C MET A 1 14.57 -19.95 15.54
N LEU A 2 13.89 -19.32 14.56
CA LEU A 2 14.49 -18.26 13.74
C LEU A 2 13.43 -17.27 13.20
N ALA A 3 12.74 -16.54 14.08
CA ALA A 3 11.82 -15.46 13.66
C ALA A 3 11.75 -14.27 14.62
N LEU A 4 12.58 -14.21 15.67
CA LEU A 4 12.47 -13.16 16.71
C LEU A 4 13.74 -12.30 16.91
N ARG A 5 14.79 -12.47 16.11
CA ARG A 5 16.05 -11.72 16.32
C ARG A 5 16.21 -10.44 15.50
N SER A 6 15.32 -10.11 14.56
CA SER A 6 15.50 -8.95 13.67
C SER A 6 14.47 -7.82 13.83
N CYS A 7 13.81 -7.70 14.99
CA CYS A 7 12.94 -6.54 15.28
C CYS A 7 13.57 -5.50 16.22
N ARG A 8 14.85 -5.64 16.60
CA ARG A 8 15.47 -4.73 17.59
C ARG A 8 16.17 -3.50 16.96
N HIS A 9 16.18 -3.36 15.64
CA HIS A 9 16.83 -2.25 14.93
C HIS A 9 15.90 -1.39 14.05
N LEU A 10 14.62 -1.74 13.91
CA LEU A 10 13.64 -0.82 13.34
C LEU A 10 13.09 0.03 14.49
N GLY A 11 13.43 1.31 14.51
CA GLY A 11 12.80 2.28 15.38
C GLY A 11 11.27 2.20 15.26
N LEU A 12 10.61 2.04 16.40
CA LEU A 12 9.17 2.18 16.65
C LEU A 12 8.21 1.53 15.63
N PRO A 13 7.52 0.42 15.98
CA PRO A 13 6.46 -0.20 15.14
C PRO A 13 5.19 0.66 14.99
N VAL A 14 5.21 1.93 15.36
CA VAL A 14 4.02 2.80 15.43
C VAL A 14 3.68 3.42 14.06
N ALA A 15 4.66 3.57 13.15
CA ALA A 15 4.42 4.18 11.84
C ALA A 15 3.63 3.28 10.87
N ALA A 16 3.61 1.95 11.06
CA ALA A 16 2.84 1.01 10.23
C ALA A 16 1.43 0.70 10.81
N GLY A 17 0.94 1.52 11.75
CA GLY A 17 -0.09 1.15 12.74
C GLY A 17 -1.32 0.42 12.19
N SER A 18 -1.88 0.84 11.06
CA SER A 18 -3.05 0.19 10.45
C SER A 18 -2.68 -1.01 9.58
N SER A 19 -1.59 -0.96 8.81
CA SER A 19 -1.15 -2.05 7.93
C SER A 19 -0.85 -3.33 8.71
N ILE A 20 -0.35 -3.23 9.95
CA ILE A 20 -0.10 -4.38 10.84
C ILE A 20 -1.39 -5.16 11.16
N LEU A 21 -2.53 -4.47 11.28
CA LEU A 21 -3.83 -5.09 11.59
C LEU A 21 -4.56 -5.62 10.35
N ILE A 22 -4.11 -5.21 9.17
CA ILE A 22 -4.72 -5.59 7.89
C ILE A 22 -3.98 -6.79 7.29
N ALA A 23 -2.66 -6.81 7.39
CA ALA A 23 -1.85 -7.90 6.86
C ALA A 23 -2.28 -9.27 7.42
N PRO A 24 -2.32 -10.34 6.60
CA PRO A 24 -1.94 -10.41 5.19
C PRO A 24 -3.08 -10.12 4.19
N ARG A 25 -4.19 -9.51 4.60
CA ARG A 25 -5.33 -9.22 3.69
C ARG A 25 -4.94 -8.15 2.65
N GLY A 26 -5.68 -8.11 1.54
CA GLY A 26 -5.49 -7.10 0.50
C GLY A 26 -5.70 -5.67 1.02
N LEU A 27 -4.72 -4.80 0.79
CA LEU A 27 -4.76 -3.37 1.16
C LEU A 27 -4.26 -2.49 0.00
N PHE A 28 -5.16 -1.76 -0.63
CA PHE A 28 -4.81 -0.77 -1.65
C PHE A 28 -5.14 0.64 -1.15
N VAL A 29 -4.12 1.47 -0.97
CA VAL A 29 -4.25 2.86 -0.54
C VAL A 29 -4.17 3.75 -1.78
N ILE A 30 -5.18 4.58 -1.98
CA ILE A 30 -5.27 5.54 -3.08
C ILE A 30 -5.15 6.95 -2.46
N ASP A 31 -4.23 7.75 -2.99
CA ASP A 31 -3.95 9.10 -2.54
C ASP A 31 -3.82 10.09 -3.71
N ASN A 32 -3.81 11.38 -3.38
CA ASN A 32 -3.76 12.54 -4.27
C ASN A 32 -2.65 13.49 -3.80
N ASN A 33 -1.97 14.17 -4.72
CA ASN A 33 -0.87 15.08 -4.40
C ASN A 33 -1.36 16.47 -3.94
N ILE A 34 -2.25 16.52 -2.94
CA ILE A 34 -2.75 17.75 -2.31
C ILE A 34 -1.98 17.97 -1.00
N ASP A 35 -1.45 19.16 -0.80
CA ASP A 35 -0.64 19.55 0.37
C ASP A 35 -1.30 19.22 1.72
N TRP A 36 -2.59 19.49 1.87
CA TRP A 36 -3.40 19.18 3.06
C TRP A 36 -3.43 17.68 3.38
N LEU A 37 -3.27 16.81 2.38
CA LEU A 37 -3.22 15.36 2.55
C LEU A 37 -1.83 14.87 2.98
N SER A 38 -0.83 15.75 3.01
CA SER A 38 0.56 15.43 3.38
C SER A 38 1.15 14.26 2.57
N PRO A 39 1.28 14.38 1.23
CA PRO A 39 1.61 13.26 0.35
C PRO A 39 2.89 12.51 0.73
N GLN A 40 3.92 13.25 1.18
CA GLN A 40 5.17 12.65 1.67
C GLN A 40 4.98 11.78 2.92
N VAL A 41 4.11 12.20 3.84
CA VAL A 41 3.81 11.46 5.09
C VAL A 41 2.98 10.23 4.76
N SER A 42 2.00 10.34 3.87
CA SER A 42 1.22 9.20 3.37
C SER A 42 2.11 8.15 2.70
N TRP A 43 3.01 8.57 1.80
CA TRP A 43 3.95 7.68 1.11
C TRP A 43 4.88 6.96 2.10
N THR A 44 5.50 7.69 3.02
CA THR A 44 6.41 7.10 4.02
C THR A 44 5.68 6.12 4.96
N THR A 45 4.47 6.47 5.39
CA THR A 45 3.61 5.59 6.22
C THR A 45 3.27 4.31 5.47
N ALA A 46 2.83 4.41 4.22
CA ALA A 46 2.44 3.25 3.43
C ALA A 46 3.63 2.34 3.10
N ASN A 47 4.80 2.90 2.78
CA ASN A 47 6.03 2.11 2.57
C ASN A 47 6.51 1.41 3.84
N THR A 48 6.36 2.05 5.00
CA THR A 48 6.65 1.41 6.28
C THR A 48 5.68 0.25 6.55
N GLY A 49 4.41 0.41 6.18
CA GLY A 49 3.43 -0.67 6.19
C GLY A 49 3.76 -1.81 5.23
N HIS A 50 4.30 -1.51 4.04
CA HIS A 50 4.72 -2.49 3.04
C HIS A 50 5.78 -3.46 3.58
N ALA A 51 6.72 -2.98 4.40
CA ALA A 51 7.73 -3.83 5.03
C ALA A 51 7.14 -4.98 5.88
N VAL A 52 5.94 -4.79 6.45
CA VAL A 52 5.23 -5.86 7.17
C VAL A 52 4.74 -6.94 6.20
N TYR A 53 4.23 -6.54 5.04
CA TYR A 53 3.79 -7.46 3.98
C TYR A 53 4.95 -8.22 3.34
N GLU A 54 6.11 -7.57 3.15
CA GLU A 54 7.36 -8.23 2.76
C GLU A 54 7.79 -9.29 3.77
N ALA A 55 7.79 -8.93 5.07
CA ALA A 55 8.16 -9.85 6.15
C ALA A 55 7.24 -11.07 6.25
N LEU A 56 5.96 -10.94 5.87
CA LEU A 56 4.98 -12.01 5.83
C LEU A 56 5.01 -12.82 4.52
N GLY A 57 5.87 -12.47 3.56
CA GLY A 57 5.98 -13.16 2.27
C GLY A 57 4.82 -12.86 1.31
N VAL A 58 4.10 -11.76 1.51
CA VAL A 58 2.95 -11.34 0.69
C VAL A 58 3.07 -9.88 0.19
N PRO A 59 4.22 -9.45 -0.37
CA PRO A 59 4.44 -8.04 -0.74
C PRO A 59 3.39 -7.51 -1.74
N SER A 60 2.89 -8.37 -2.63
CA SER A 60 1.86 -7.98 -3.60
C SER A 60 0.45 -7.83 -2.99
N HIS A 61 0.26 -8.06 -1.68
CA HIS A 61 -1.02 -7.87 -1.03
C HIS A 61 -1.24 -6.44 -0.54
N THR A 62 -0.23 -5.57 -0.67
CA THR A 62 -0.41 -4.16 -0.37
C THR A 62 0.24 -3.23 -1.37
N TRP A 63 -0.38 -2.08 -1.59
CA TRP A 63 0.25 -0.98 -2.29
C TRP A 63 -0.34 0.40 -2.00
N TYR A 64 0.45 1.42 -2.32
CA TYR A 64 0.10 2.84 -2.26
C TYR A 64 0.20 3.50 -3.64
N SER A 65 -0.89 4.10 -4.13
CA SER A 65 -0.91 4.84 -5.38
C SER A 65 -1.24 6.30 -5.11
N GLN A 66 -0.28 7.17 -5.40
CA GLN A 66 -0.45 8.62 -5.40
C GLN A 66 -0.18 9.13 -6.82
N ILE A 67 -1.11 9.89 -7.39
CA ILE A 67 -1.00 10.36 -8.76
C ILE A 67 -1.45 11.81 -8.90
N GLY A 68 -0.50 12.70 -9.23
CA GLY A 68 -0.75 14.08 -9.62
C GLY A 68 -1.74 14.85 -8.74
N ILE A 69 -2.24 15.96 -9.27
CA ILE A 69 -3.34 16.71 -8.66
C ILE A 69 -4.60 16.48 -9.51
N HIS A 70 -5.66 16.02 -8.85
CA HIS A 70 -7.01 15.96 -9.40
C HIS A 70 -8.00 16.53 -8.38
N ALA A 71 -9.24 16.81 -8.81
CA ALA A 71 -10.28 17.30 -7.89
C ALA A 71 -10.43 16.34 -6.70
N HIS A 72 -10.54 16.91 -5.49
CA HIS A 72 -10.59 16.11 -4.26
C HIS A 72 -11.73 15.09 -4.31
N CYS A 73 -11.43 13.84 -3.95
CA CYS A 73 -12.30 12.66 -4.07
C CYS A 73 -12.79 12.29 -5.48
N SER A 74 -12.41 13.02 -6.54
CA SER A 74 -12.65 12.60 -7.92
C SER A 74 -11.63 11.54 -8.31
N PHE A 75 -12.06 10.31 -8.58
CA PHE A 75 -11.14 9.22 -8.88
C PHE A 75 -10.50 9.37 -10.26
N PRO A 76 -9.15 9.36 -10.37
CA PRO A 76 -8.48 9.52 -11.65
C PRO A 76 -8.41 8.19 -12.43
N SER A 77 -8.61 8.24 -13.74
CA SER A 77 -8.68 7.04 -14.59
C SER A 77 -7.38 6.24 -14.65
N ASN A 78 -6.23 6.86 -14.39
CA ASN A 78 -4.92 6.23 -14.39
C ASN A 78 -4.67 5.29 -13.19
N GLN A 79 -5.48 5.37 -12.13
CA GLN A 79 -5.43 4.42 -11.00
C GLN A 79 -6.42 3.25 -11.17
N GLN A 80 -7.31 3.31 -12.15
CA GLN A 80 -8.38 2.32 -12.34
C GLN A 80 -7.85 0.91 -12.54
N ALA A 81 -6.78 0.74 -13.32
CA ALA A 81 -6.19 -0.57 -13.59
C ALA A 81 -5.70 -1.25 -12.31
N SER A 82 -5.00 -0.50 -11.44
CA SER A 82 -4.51 -1.02 -10.15
C SER A 82 -5.68 -1.32 -9.19
N LEU A 83 -6.70 -0.46 -9.12
CA LEU A 83 -7.89 -0.72 -8.32
C LEU A 83 -8.59 -2.02 -8.77
N THR A 84 -8.82 -2.17 -10.08
CA THR A 84 -9.44 -3.36 -10.66
C THR A 84 -8.63 -4.62 -10.36
N ALA A 85 -7.29 -4.56 -10.39
CA ALA A 85 -6.44 -5.70 -10.06
C ALA A 85 -6.64 -6.17 -8.59
N PHE A 86 -6.73 -5.24 -7.64
CA PHE A 86 -7.00 -5.57 -6.23
C PHE A 86 -8.41 -6.13 -6.02
N ILE A 87 -9.42 -5.54 -6.66
CA ILE A 87 -10.80 -6.07 -6.63
C ILE A 87 -10.83 -7.50 -7.14
N ASN A 88 -10.23 -7.74 -8.30
CA ASN A 88 -10.19 -9.06 -8.92
C ASN A 88 -9.52 -10.09 -7.98
N LYS A 89 -8.36 -9.76 -7.42
CA LYS A 89 -7.60 -10.66 -6.55
C LYS A 89 -8.30 -10.97 -5.23
N PHE A 90 -8.78 -9.95 -4.54
CA PHE A 90 -9.21 -10.07 -3.13
C PHE A 90 -10.72 -10.16 -2.93
N LEU A 91 -11.53 -9.73 -3.91
CA LEU A 91 -12.99 -9.73 -3.79
C LEU A 91 -13.66 -10.70 -4.79
N LEU A 92 -13.06 -10.96 -5.95
CA LEU A 92 -13.65 -11.79 -7.01
C LEU A 92 -12.95 -13.15 -7.20
N ASN A 93 -12.08 -13.55 -6.27
CA ASN A 93 -11.38 -14.83 -6.31
C ASN A 93 -10.62 -15.10 -7.63
N GLN A 94 -9.97 -14.07 -8.19
CA GLN A 94 -9.08 -14.17 -9.35
C GLN A 94 -7.61 -14.11 -8.89
N PRO A 95 -7.03 -15.20 -8.34
CA PRO A 95 -5.75 -15.17 -7.64
C PRO A 95 -4.55 -14.80 -8.53
N THR A 96 -4.70 -14.94 -9.85
CA THR A 96 -3.68 -14.61 -10.86
C THR A 96 -3.69 -13.13 -11.26
N ALA A 97 -4.63 -12.31 -10.76
CA ALA A 97 -4.67 -10.88 -11.05
C ALA A 97 -3.39 -10.19 -10.54
N ASN A 98 -2.72 -9.50 -11.45
CA ASN A 98 -1.43 -8.89 -11.18
C ASN A 98 -1.58 -7.61 -10.35
N THR A 99 -1.23 -7.70 -9.07
CA THR A 99 -1.24 -6.62 -8.08
C THR A 99 0.15 -6.04 -7.84
N ALA A 100 1.13 -6.35 -8.71
CA ALA A 100 2.50 -5.82 -8.63
C ALA A 100 2.78 -4.68 -9.63
N VAL A 101 1.88 -4.44 -10.60
CA VAL A 101 2.02 -3.34 -11.57
C VAL A 101 1.37 -2.10 -11.00
N MET A 102 2.18 -1.09 -10.69
CA MET A 102 1.65 0.07 -10.01
C MET A 102 2.30 1.39 -10.36
N VAL A 103 1.42 2.38 -10.41
CA VAL A 103 1.73 3.76 -10.69
C VAL A 103 1.68 4.48 -9.34
N ALA A 104 2.85 4.82 -8.83
CA ALA A 104 3.02 5.82 -7.79
C ALA A 104 4.04 6.80 -8.34
N GLU A 105 3.64 8.06 -8.46
CA GLU A 105 4.61 9.12 -8.73
C GLU A 105 5.44 9.28 -7.46
N THR A 106 6.73 8.94 -7.51
CA THR A 106 7.65 9.27 -6.42
C THR A 106 7.80 10.79 -6.42
N THR A 107 7.46 11.42 -5.30
CA THR A 107 7.70 12.85 -5.05
C THR A 107 9.15 13.24 -5.26
#